data_AF-A0A183DG69-F1
#
_entry.id   AF-A0A183DG69-F1
#
_cell.length_a   1.000
_cell.length_b   1.000
_cell.length_c   1.000
_cell.angle_alpha   90.00
_cell.angle_beta   90.00
_cell.angle_gamma   90.00
#
_symmetry.space_group_name_H-M   'P 1'
#
loop_
_entity.id
_entity.type
_entity.pdbx_description
1 polymer ?
#
loop_
_entity_poly.entity_id
_entity_poly.type
_entity_poly.pdbx_seq_one_letter_code
_entity_poly.pdbx_strand_id
1 'polypeptide(L)' 'MDQCMQRVHLGQRCVSSRQCPNFSECRFGTCQCLCGYKQDSLIGSRCTNPDDPFSLNAILTGVEQVFGGKTRDL' A
#
# COMPACT_ATOMS: atom_id res chain seq x y z
N MET A 1 13.07 -28.57 -3.10
CA MET A 1 13.81 -27.63 -3.97
C MET A 1 13.32 -26.22 -3.66
N ASP A 2 14.14 -25.36 -3.07
CA ASP A 2 13.83 -23.93 -2.96
C ASP A 2 14.55 -23.21 -4.11
N GLN A 3 13.78 -22.82 -5.14
CA GLN A 3 14.29 -22.02 -6.25
C GLN A 3 14.15 -20.54 -5.90
N CYS A 4 15.22 -19.76 -6.08
CA CYS A 4 15.14 -18.30 -5.95
C CYS A 4 14.21 -17.76 -7.05
N MET A 5 13.15 -17.08 -6.64
CA MET A 5 12.20 -16.43 -7.56
C MET A 5 12.39 -14.93 -7.55
N GLN A 6 12.19 -14.29 -8.70
CA GLN A 6 12.21 -12.85 -8.81
C GLN A 6 11.02 -12.25 -8.05
N ARG A 7 11.28 -11.21 -7.25
CA ARG A 7 10.23 -10.38 -6.66
C ARG A 7 9.52 -9.55 -7.72
N VAL A 8 8.22 -9.35 -7.54
CA VAL A 8 7.34 -8.61 -8.45
C VAL A 8 6.58 -7.53 -7.69
N HIS A 9 5.97 -6.59 -8.42
CA HIS A 9 5.19 -5.51 -7.82
C HIS A 9 3.73 -5.92 -7.58
N LEU A 10 2.97 -5.09 -6.86
CA LEU A 10 1.52 -5.23 -6.77
C LEU A 10 0.88 -5.21 -8.17
N GLY A 11 -0.15 -6.04 -8.35
CA GLY A 11 -0.83 -6.22 -9.64
C GLY A 11 -0.05 -7.02 -10.68
N GLN A 12 1.23 -7.31 -10.46
CA GLN A 12 2.03 -8.14 -11.36
C GLN A 12 1.81 -9.63 -11.12
N ARG A 13 2.12 -10.43 -12.14
CA ARG A 13 1.93 -11.89 -12.12
C ARG A 13 2.87 -12.57 -11.12
N CYS A 14 2.35 -13.54 -10.38
CA CYS A 14 3.09 -14.32 -9.40
C CYS A 14 2.68 -15.80 -9.45
N VAL A 15 3.56 -16.65 -8.93
CA VAL A 15 3.36 -18.09 -8.72
C VAL A 15 3.30 -18.41 -7.22
N SER A 16 4.02 -17.63 -6.41
CA SER A 16 4.06 -17.78 -4.96
C SER A 16 4.02 -16.43 -4.26
N SER A 17 3.41 -16.37 -3.07
CA SER A 17 3.37 -15.17 -2.22
C SER A 17 4.76 -14.67 -1.83
N ARG A 18 5.81 -15.49 -1.90
CA ARG A 18 7.21 -15.06 -1.66
C ARG A 18 7.73 -14.05 -2.70
N GLN A 19 7.08 -13.97 -3.87
CA GLN A 19 7.43 -12.99 -4.90
C GLN A 19 6.81 -11.62 -4.63
N CYS A 20 5.79 -11.56 -3.78
CA CYS A 20 5.02 -10.35 -3.55
C CYS A 20 5.69 -9.43 -2.50
N PRO A 21 5.43 -8.12 -2.54
CA PRO A 21 5.91 -7.19 -1.52
C PRO A 21 5.26 -7.43 -0.16
N ASN A 22 5.75 -6.74 0.87
CA ASN A 22 5.20 -6.85 2.22
C ASN A 22 3.70 -6.54 2.27
N PHE A 23 2.99 -7.24 3.14
CA PHE A 23 1.53 -7.15 3.34
C PHE A 23 0.70 -7.44 2.08
N SER A 24 1.24 -8.27 1.19
CA SER A 24 0.54 -8.77 0.02
C SER A 24 0.79 -10.27 -0.19
N GLU A 25 -0.10 -10.91 -0.93
CA GLU A 25 -0.04 -12.34 -1.24
C GLU A 25 -0.42 -12.60 -2.70
N CYS A 26 -0.03 -13.77 -3.22
CA CYS A 26 -0.34 -14.15 -4.58
C CYS A 26 -1.78 -14.70 -4.65
N ARG A 27 -2.73 -13.87 -5.06
CA ARG A 27 -4.14 -14.26 -5.25
C ARG A 27 -4.50 -14.23 -6.73
N PHE A 28 -5.09 -15.32 -7.20
CA PHE A 28 -5.51 -15.46 -8.61
C PHE A 28 -4.37 -15.20 -9.61
N GLY A 29 -3.13 -15.52 -9.22
CA GLY A 29 -1.94 -15.34 -10.05
C GLY A 29 -1.39 -13.90 -10.09
N THR A 30 -1.88 -12.99 -9.25
CA THR A 30 -1.35 -11.62 -9.11
C THR A 30 -1.11 -11.24 -7.66
N CYS A 31 -0.14 -10.37 -7.40
CA CYS A 31 0.12 -9.88 -6.04
C CYS A 31 -0.96 -8.88 -5.63
N GLN A 32 -1.69 -9.18 -4.56
CA GLN A 32 -2.78 -8.37 -4.01
C GLN A 32 -2.58 -8.14 -2.51
N CYS A 33 -3.02 -6.99 -2.00
CA CYS A 33 -2.91 -6.70 -0.57
C CYS A 33 -3.66 -7.73 0.27
N LEU A 34 -3.10 -8.02 1.45
CA LEU A 34 -3.78 -8.81 2.47
C LEU A 34 -5.07 -8.10 2.92
N CYS A 35 -6.01 -8.87 3.47
CA CYS A 35 -7.22 -8.30 4.06
C CYS A 35 -6.88 -7.23 5.11
N GLY A 36 -7.63 -6.13 5.09
CA GLY A 36 -7.37 -4.97 5.96
C GLY A 36 -6.34 -3.99 5.40
N TYR A 37 -5.45 -4.40 4.48
CA TYR A 37 -4.50 -3.49 3.86
C TYR A 37 -5.06 -2.92 2.55
N LYS A 38 -4.73 -1.65 2.28
CA LYS A 38 -5.09 -0.97 1.03
C LYS A 38 -3.86 -0.55 0.27
N GLN A 39 -3.95 -0.58 -1.06
CA GLN A 39 -2.90 -0.02 -1.91
C GLN A 39 -2.91 1.50 -1.75
N ASP A 40 -1.75 2.04 -1.40
CA ASP A 40 -1.56 3.48 -1.32
C ASP A 40 -1.36 4.06 -2.73
N SER A 41 -2.25 4.97 -3.14
CA SER A 41 -2.20 5.59 -4.48
C SER A 41 -1.07 6.60 -4.64
N LEU A 42 -0.53 7.15 -3.54
CA LEU A 42 0.54 8.16 -3.57
C LEU A 42 1.91 7.50 -3.79
N ILE A 43 2.13 6.34 -3.18
CA ILE A 43 3.40 5.59 -3.29
C ILE A 43 3.26 4.40 -4.25
N GLY A 44 2.05 4.13 -4.76
CA GLY A 44 1.74 3.34 -5.95
C GLY A 44 2.10 1.85 -5.90
N SER A 45 2.79 1.37 -4.88
CA SER A 45 3.44 0.05 -4.89
C SER A 45 3.47 -0.63 -3.53
N ARG A 46 2.75 -0.11 -2.53
CA ARG A 46 2.77 -0.64 -1.17
C ARG A 46 1.35 -0.82 -0.63
N CYS A 47 1.19 -1.88 0.14
CA CYS A 47 0.01 -2.14 0.94
C CYS A 47 0.20 -1.50 2.31
N THR A 48 -0.75 -0.67 2.72
CA THR A 48 -0.69 0.08 3.97
C THR A 48 -1.94 -0.21 4.80
N ASN A 49 -1.79 -0.23 6.13
CA ASN A 49 -2.92 -0.40 7.03
C ASN A 49 -3.66 0.94 7.15
N PRO A 50 -4.91 1.06 6.67
CA PRO A 50 -5.68 2.30 6.76
C PRO A 50 -6.00 2.71 8.20
N ASP A 51 -6.00 1.77 9.15
CA ASP A 51 -6.25 2.04 10.56
C ASP A 51 -4.98 2.44 11.33
N ASP A 52 -3.81 2.38 10.69
CA ASP A 52 -2.55 2.78 11.33
C ASP A 52 -2.37 4.31 11.27
N PRO A 53 -2.34 5.01 12.41
CA PRO A 53 -2.29 6.48 12.48
C PRO A 53 -0.94 7.04 12.00
N PHE A 54 0.09 6.20 11.84
CA PHE A 54 1.42 6.59 11.39
C PHE A 54 1.67 6.25 9.92
N SER A 55 0.66 5.76 9.21
CA SER A 55 0.73 5.54 7.77
C SER A 55 1.02 6.85 7.06
N LEU A 56 1.87 6.83 6.02
CA LEU A 56 2.23 8.03 5.27
C LEU A 56 0.99 8.79 4.77
N ASN A 57 -0.04 8.07 4.29
CA ASN A 57 -1.31 8.68 3.91
C ASN A 57 -2.04 9.39 5.08
N ALA A 58 -2.00 8.81 6.28
CA ALA A 58 -2.60 9.39 7.48
C ALA A 58 -1.82 10.66 7.92
N ILE A 59 -0.50 10.63 7.79
CA ILE A 59 0.36 11.80 8.06
C ILE A 59 0.10 12.92 7.04
N LEU A 60 0.00 12.59 5.74
CA LEU A 60 -0.33 13.55 4.69
C LEU A 60 -1.72 14.17 4.92
N THR A 61 -2.73 13.35 5.17
CA THR A 61 -4.07 13.85 5.54
C THR A 61 -4.00 14.75 6.78
N GLY A 62 -3.25 14.35 7.79
CA GLY A 62 -3.06 15.11 9.02
C GLY A 62 -2.45 16.49 8.80
N VAL A 63 -1.43 16.60 7.94
CA VAL A 63 -0.86 17.92 7.59
C VAL A 63 -1.84 18.76 6.78
N GLU A 64 -2.61 18.18 5.87
CA GLU A 64 -3.66 18.92 5.14
C GLU A 64 -4.72 19.49 6.10
N GLN A 65 -5.10 18.77 7.15
CA GLN A 65 -6.03 19.29 8.16
C GLN A 65 -5.45 20.44 8.99
N VAL A 66 -4.14 20.43 9.26
CA VAL A 66 -3.46 21.47 10.05
C VAL A 66 -3.15 22.72 9.21
N PHE A 67 -2.83 22.54 7.92
CA PHE A 67 -2.39 23.63 7.03
C PHE A 67 -3.43 24.10 6.02
N GLY A 68 -4.51 23.34 5.77
CA GLY A 68 -5.60 23.68 4.84
C GLY A 68 -6.61 24.69 5.39
N GLY A 69 -6.52 25.07 6.66
CA GLY A 69 -7.39 26.05 7.29
C GLY A 69 -6.97 27.49 7.07
N LYS A 70 -7.00 28.01 5.82
CA LYS A 70 -6.86 29.46 5.59
C LYS A 70 -7.48 30.00 4.30
N THR A 71 -8.79 29.85 4.15
CA THR A 71 -9.64 30.85 3.49
C THR A 71 -10.91 31.01 4.31
N ARG A 72 -10.86 31.93 5.28
CA ARG A 72 -12.06 32.48 5.91
C ARG A 72 -12.52 33.63 5.02
N ASP A 73 -13.75 33.49 4.54
CA ASP A 73 -14.73 34.50 4.18
C ASP A 73 -14.22 35.96 4.22
N LEU A 74 -14.18 36.60 3.04
CA LEU A 74 -14.28 38.05 2.89
C LEU A 74 -15.41 38.38 1.92
#